data_AF-A0A8J5M5G2-F1
#
_entry.id   AF-A0A8J5M5G2-F1
#
_cell.length_a   1.000
_cell.length_b   1.000
_cell.length_c   1.000
_cell.angle_alpha   90.00
_cell.angle_beta   90.00
_cell.angle_gamma   90.00
#
_symmetry.space_group_name_H-M   'P 1'
#
loop_
_entity.id
_entity.type
_entity.pdbx_description
1 polymer ?
#
loop_
_entity_poly.entity_id
_entity_poly.type
_entity_poly.pdbx_seq_one_letter_code
_entity_poly.pdbx_strand_id
1 'polypeptide(L)'
;MKLALGFVLILFLCSLHGRSTAQSCVDEAFSGNRSYSSCSSLPYLNASLHWTYHPSNASLDVAYRALQSSSGWVAWAINPTSSGMAGANAFLAFPNPTTGATTVFTTPISSTGLIPSDVADGNLTFAVYGREAEYSSAGGYYTIYASLELPGNDTQQNTVWQASTTFSDGVPYGHRFSGDNVLSLASLDFSVQGGGLTN
;
A
#
# COMPACT_ATOMS: atom_id res chain seq x y z
N MET A 1 43.79 16.67 54.30
CA MET A 1 44.05 17.08 52.90
C MET A 1 43.95 15.84 52.03
N LYS A 2 43.19 15.91 50.91
CA LYS A 2 42.80 14.83 49.97
C LYS A 2 41.59 13.99 50.46
N LEU A 3 40.52 13.76 49.71
CA LEU A 3 40.18 14.05 48.31
C LEU A 3 38.63 14.13 48.24
N ALA A 4 38.08 15.15 47.59
CA ALA A 4 36.67 15.19 47.21
C ALA A 4 36.47 14.34 45.95
N LEU A 5 35.44 13.48 45.94
CA LEU A 5 34.91 12.95 44.69
C LEU A 5 33.41 12.74 44.87
N GLY A 6 32.65 13.74 44.42
CA GLY A 6 31.20 13.69 44.36
C GLY A 6 30.74 12.72 43.28
N PHE A 7 29.65 12.01 43.56
CA PHE A 7 28.90 11.29 42.54
C PHE A 7 27.46 11.79 42.56
N VAL A 8 27.25 12.91 41.86
CA VAL A 8 25.92 13.39 41.49
C VAL A 8 25.50 12.57 40.27
N LEU A 9 24.63 11.58 40.45
CA LEU A 9 24.02 10.81 39.37
C LEU A 9 22.84 11.61 38.80
N ILE A 10 23.10 12.44 37.79
CA ILE A 10 22.06 13.13 37.01
C ILE A 10 21.55 12.18 35.90
N LEU A 11 20.22 12.02 35.92
CA LEU A 11 19.28 11.52 34.92
C LEU A 11 19.71 11.70 33.46
N PHE A 12 19.47 10.69 32.62
CA PHE A 12 18.94 10.85 31.25
C PHE A 12 18.63 9.46 30.64
N LEU A 13 17.53 8.84 31.06
CA LEU A 13 16.86 7.87 30.20
C LEU A 13 16.08 8.69 29.16
N CYS A 14 16.77 9.04 28.08
CA CYS A 14 16.15 9.47 26.84
C CYS A 14 15.17 8.37 26.42
N SER A 15 13.89 8.55 26.74
CA SER A 15 12.84 7.84 26.04
C SER A 15 12.88 8.31 24.60
N LEU A 16 13.61 7.58 23.75
CA LEU A 16 13.44 7.61 22.30
C LEU A 16 12.04 7.05 22.01
N HIS A 17 11.01 7.85 22.30
CA HIS A 17 9.75 7.73 21.61
C HIS A 17 10.06 8.16 20.18
N GLY A 18 10.29 7.18 19.31
CA GLY A 18 10.25 7.40 17.87
C GLY A 18 8.95 8.14 17.59
N ARG A 19 9.06 9.41 17.18
CA ARG A 19 7.91 10.16 16.68
C ARG A 19 7.52 9.47 15.38
N SER A 20 6.57 8.53 15.43
CA SER A 20 5.77 8.24 14.25
C SER A 20 4.93 9.48 13.99
N THR A 21 5.48 10.42 13.22
CA THR A 21 4.63 11.38 12.54
C THR A 21 3.79 10.55 11.59
N ALA A 22 2.51 10.33 11.91
CA ALA A 22 1.56 9.98 10.88
C ALA A 22 1.60 11.15 9.89
N GLN A 23 2.41 11.00 8.84
CA GLN A 23 2.53 12.01 7.82
C GLN A 23 1.15 12.11 7.18
N SER A 24 0.55 13.29 7.24
CA SER A 24 -0.66 13.57 6.48
C SER A 24 -0.37 13.27 5.01
N CYS A 25 -1.21 12.46 4.37
CA CYS A 25 -1.07 12.14 2.95
C CYS A 25 -1.24 13.37 2.05
N VAL A 26 -1.74 14.49 2.57
CA VAL A 26 -2.13 15.68 1.81
C VAL A 26 -0.97 16.33 1.05
N ASP A 27 0.26 16.25 1.59
CA ASP A 27 1.44 16.89 0.99
C ASP A 27 2.21 15.95 0.04
N GLU A 28 1.65 14.78 -0.28
CA GLU A 28 2.30 13.81 -1.14
C GLU A 28 2.17 14.21 -2.61
N ALA A 29 3.32 14.35 -3.28
CA ALA A 29 3.39 14.62 -4.71
C ALA A 29 3.64 13.33 -5.51
N PHE A 30 3.10 13.30 -6.72
CA PHE A 30 3.16 12.17 -7.64
C PHE A 30 3.78 12.59 -8.97
N SER A 31 4.45 11.66 -9.64
CA SER A 31 5.02 11.91 -10.97
C SER A 31 3.94 12.17 -12.01
N GLY A 32 4.33 12.79 -13.13
CA GLY A 32 3.40 13.08 -14.22
C GLY A 32 2.36 14.16 -13.89
N ASN A 33 2.62 14.99 -12.86
CA ASN A 33 1.71 16.05 -12.42
C ASN A 33 0.32 15.52 -12.02
N ARG A 34 0.27 14.29 -11.50
CA ARG A 34 -0.96 13.67 -11.00
C ARG A 34 -1.39 14.32 -9.70
N SER A 35 -2.69 14.51 -9.56
CA SER A 35 -3.32 15.04 -8.36
C SER A 35 -4.62 14.29 -8.08
N TYR A 36 -4.96 14.21 -6.80
CA TYR A 36 -6.11 13.46 -6.31
C TYR A 36 -6.94 14.34 -5.39
N SER A 37 -8.26 14.21 -5.44
CA SER A 37 -9.17 15.04 -4.65
C SER A 37 -9.23 14.59 -3.18
N SER A 38 -8.86 13.34 -2.91
CA SER A 38 -8.97 12.71 -1.60
C SER A 38 -7.74 11.86 -1.31
N CYS A 39 -7.40 11.72 -0.03
CA CYS A 39 -6.38 10.79 0.41
C CYS A 39 -6.67 10.26 1.81
N SER A 40 -6.04 9.14 2.16
CA SER A 40 -6.01 8.55 3.49
C SER A 40 -4.60 8.02 3.77
N SER A 41 -4.03 8.41 4.91
CA SER A 41 -2.86 7.73 5.47
C SER A 41 -3.33 6.39 6.06
N LEU A 42 -2.77 5.28 5.61
CA LEU A 42 -3.15 3.95 6.08
C LEU A 42 -2.39 3.62 7.37
N PRO A 43 -3.01 2.89 8.31
CA PRO A 43 -2.47 2.71 9.67
C PRO A 43 -1.21 1.84 9.73
N TYR A 44 -0.96 1.02 8.71
CA TYR A 44 0.09 0.01 8.69
C TYR A 44 0.93 0.07 7.43
N LEU A 45 2.17 -0.45 7.51
CA LEU A 45 3.11 -0.55 6.40
C LEU A 45 3.56 0.79 5.79
N ASN A 46 3.41 1.90 6.53
CA ASN A 46 3.74 3.26 6.06
C ASN A 46 3.18 3.52 4.66
N ALA A 47 1.88 3.23 4.51
CA ALA A 47 1.17 3.30 3.26
C ALA A 47 0.17 4.47 3.24
N SER A 48 -0.13 4.94 2.05
CA SER A 48 -1.16 5.95 1.79
C SER A 48 -1.95 5.56 0.55
N LEU A 49 -3.21 5.98 0.52
CA LEU A 49 -4.09 5.84 -0.63
C LEU A 49 -4.60 7.22 -1.01
N HIS A 50 -4.55 7.52 -2.29
CA HIS A 50 -5.06 8.76 -2.88
C HIS A 50 -6.02 8.41 -3.99
N TRP A 51 -7.10 9.15 -4.12
CA TRP A 51 -8.06 8.86 -5.16
C TRP A 51 -8.86 10.08 -5.63
N THR A 52 -9.38 9.95 -6.83
CA THR A 52 -10.44 10.77 -7.39
C THR A 52 -11.51 9.83 -7.92
N TYR A 53 -12.70 9.89 -7.32
CA TYR A 53 -13.87 9.16 -7.82
C TYR A 53 -14.63 9.98 -8.86
N HIS A 54 -15.06 9.32 -9.93
CA HIS A 54 -15.79 9.91 -11.05
C HIS A 54 -17.21 9.34 -11.11
N PRO A 55 -18.22 10.04 -10.55
CA PRO A 55 -19.59 9.50 -10.46
C PRO A 55 -20.26 9.24 -11.81
N SER A 56 -19.85 9.94 -12.87
CA SER A 56 -20.47 9.83 -14.20
C SER A 56 -20.36 8.45 -14.84
N ASN A 57 -19.34 7.68 -14.48
CA ASN A 57 -18.99 6.39 -15.05
C ASN A 57 -18.52 5.39 -13.99
N ALA A 58 -18.75 5.69 -12.71
CA ALA A 58 -18.33 4.88 -11.56
C ALA A 58 -16.84 4.47 -11.58
N SER A 59 -15.96 5.28 -12.19
CA SER A 59 -14.53 5.00 -12.25
C SER A 59 -13.77 5.66 -11.11
N LEU A 60 -12.64 5.06 -10.74
CA LEU A 60 -11.73 5.51 -9.70
C LEU A 60 -10.34 5.67 -10.32
N ASP A 61 -9.77 6.87 -10.21
CA ASP A 61 -8.33 7.04 -10.36
C ASP A 61 -7.70 6.96 -8.96
N VAL A 62 -6.66 6.14 -8.81
CA VAL A 62 -6.04 5.86 -7.52
C VAL A 62 -4.52 5.91 -7.60
N ALA A 63 -3.89 6.39 -6.54
CA ALA A 63 -2.48 6.16 -6.24
C ALA A 63 -2.35 5.50 -4.86
N TYR A 64 -1.85 4.26 -4.85
CA TYR A 64 -1.43 3.59 -3.62
C TYR A 64 0.08 3.72 -3.49
N ARG A 65 0.56 4.22 -2.35
CA ARG A 65 1.99 4.38 -2.09
C ARG A 65 2.37 3.67 -0.79
N ALA A 66 3.49 2.96 -0.78
CA ALA A 66 3.96 2.28 0.42
C ALA A 66 5.48 2.17 0.49
N LEU A 67 6.01 2.28 1.71
CA LEU A 67 7.44 2.20 2.00
C LEU A 67 7.94 0.77 1.76
N GLN A 68 8.96 0.61 0.92
CA GLN A 68 9.62 -0.67 0.66
C GLN A 68 10.99 -0.47 0.00
N SER A 69 11.90 -1.41 0.21
CA SER A 69 13.18 -1.47 -0.50
C SER A 69 12.99 -1.70 -2.00
N SER A 70 13.94 -1.25 -2.82
CA SER A 70 13.90 -1.42 -4.28
C SER A 70 13.97 -2.88 -4.75
N SER A 71 14.30 -3.80 -3.85
CA SER A 71 14.33 -5.25 -4.06
C SER A 71 13.09 -5.94 -3.49
N GLY A 72 12.10 -5.19 -3.03
CA GLY A 72 10.84 -5.70 -2.49
C GLY A 72 9.67 -5.49 -3.43
N TRP A 73 8.48 -5.67 -2.89
CA TRP A 73 7.23 -5.44 -3.58
C TRP A 73 6.18 -4.87 -2.63
N VAL A 74 5.21 -4.17 -3.20
CA VAL A 74 4.00 -3.70 -2.50
C VAL A 74 2.77 -4.12 -3.30
N ALA A 75 1.65 -4.29 -2.61
CA ALA A 75 0.38 -4.58 -3.24
C ALA A 75 -0.76 -3.80 -2.60
N TRP A 76 -1.74 -3.44 -3.42
CA TRP A 76 -3.04 -2.95 -2.98
C TRP A 76 -4.12 -3.67 -3.76
N ALA A 77 -5.23 -3.97 -3.12
CA ALA A 77 -6.29 -4.77 -3.71
C ALA A 77 -7.67 -4.31 -3.25
N ILE A 78 -8.65 -4.50 -4.13
CA ILE A 78 -10.07 -4.41 -3.79
C ILE A 78 -10.63 -5.82 -3.63
N ASN A 79 -11.32 -6.09 -2.52
CA ASN A 79 -12.03 -7.35 -2.33
C ASN A 79 -13.55 -7.13 -2.40
N PRO A 80 -14.19 -7.50 -3.52
CA PRO A 80 -15.62 -7.29 -3.70
C PRO A 80 -16.50 -8.29 -2.92
N THR A 81 -15.89 -9.29 -2.26
CA THR A 81 -16.62 -10.42 -1.65
C THR A 81 -16.42 -10.57 -0.14
N SER A 82 -15.32 -10.05 0.41
CA SER A 82 -15.02 -10.10 1.85
C SER A 82 -14.03 -8.99 2.26
N SER A 83 -13.65 -8.94 3.55
CA SER A 83 -12.68 -7.97 4.08
C SER A 83 -11.23 -8.46 4.13
N GLY A 84 -10.96 -9.69 3.69
CA GLY A 84 -9.64 -10.33 3.80
C GLY A 84 -8.87 -10.42 2.49
N MET A 85 -7.77 -11.17 2.49
CA MET A 85 -6.97 -11.41 1.28
C MET A 85 -7.66 -12.35 0.28
N ALA A 86 -8.38 -13.37 0.75
CA ALA A 86 -9.08 -14.31 -0.12
C ALA A 86 -10.27 -13.63 -0.83
N GLY A 87 -10.29 -13.69 -2.15
CA GLY A 87 -11.24 -12.99 -3.02
C GLY A 87 -10.77 -11.59 -3.48
N ALA A 88 -9.59 -11.14 -3.05
CA ALA A 88 -9.08 -9.82 -3.41
C ALA A 88 -8.58 -9.76 -4.86
N ASN A 89 -8.76 -8.63 -5.53
CA ASN A 89 -8.24 -8.35 -6.86
C ASN A 89 -7.09 -7.37 -6.73
N ALA A 90 -5.86 -7.87 -6.88
CA ALA A 90 -4.66 -7.18 -6.45
C ALA A 90 -3.93 -6.50 -7.61
N PHE A 91 -3.34 -5.34 -7.31
CA PHE A 91 -2.31 -4.66 -8.07
C PHE A 91 -1.00 -4.83 -7.31
N LEU A 92 0.05 -5.36 -7.95
CA LEU A 92 1.35 -5.64 -7.31
C LEU A 92 2.46 -4.88 -8.03
N ALA A 93 3.13 -3.96 -7.33
CA ALA A 93 4.30 -3.25 -7.84
C ALA A 93 5.60 -3.86 -7.33
N PHE A 94 6.54 -4.10 -8.25
CA PHE A 94 7.83 -4.75 -7.98
C PHE A 94 8.81 -4.48 -9.14
N PRO A 95 10.13 -4.74 -8.96
CA PRO A 95 11.08 -4.61 -10.06
C PRO A 95 10.94 -5.82 -11.00
N ASN A 96 10.80 -5.57 -12.29
CA ASN A 96 10.81 -6.64 -13.30
C ASN A 96 12.15 -7.41 -13.22
N PRO A 97 12.14 -8.74 -13.08
CA PRO A 97 13.36 -9.51 -12.84
C PRO A 97 14.33 -9.50 -14.03
N THR A 98 13.85 -9.21 -15.23
CA THR A 98 14.65 -9.18 -16.46
C THR A 98 15.18 -7.78 -16.78
N THR A 99 14.32 -6.76 -16.67
CA THR A 99 14.67 -5.39 -17.08
C THR A 99 15.06 -4.48 -15.93
N GLY A 100 14.72 -4.84 -14.69
CA GLY A 100 14.87 -3.99 -13.50
C GLY A 100 13.90 -2.82 -13.43
N ALA A 101 13.10 -2.57 -14.47
CA ALA A 101 12.10 -1.51 -14.47
C ALA A 101 10.98 -1.83 -13.46
N THR A 102 10.45 -0.81 -12.79
CA THR A 102 9.27 -1.01 -11.93
C THR A 102 8.08 -1.38 -12.80
N THR A 103 7.37 -2.44 -12.43
CA THR A 103 6.20 -2.93 -13.15
C THR A 103 5.04 -3.12 -12.19
N VAL A 104 3.82 -3.23 -12.73
CA VAL A 104 2.61 -3.54 -11.98
C VAL A 104 1.88 -4.73 -12.62
N PHE A 105 1.69 -5.78 -11.84
CA PHE A 105 0.80 -6.89 -12.22
C PHE A 105 -0.60 -6.64 -11.66
N THR A 106 -1.62 -7.13 -12.36
CA THR A 106 -2.92 -7.34 -11.74
C THR A 106 -3.26 -8.82 -11.70
N THR A 107 -3.80 -9.29 -10.58
CA THR A 107 -4.14 -10.70 -10.44
C THR A 107 -5.24 -10.93 -9.39
N PRO A 108 -6.25 -11.77 -9.67
CA PRO A 108 -7.19 -12.22 -8.65
C PRO A 108 -6.53 -13.18 -7.64
N ILE A 109 -6.73 -12.91 -6.35
CA ILE A 109 -6.25 -13.70 -5.23
C ILE A 109 -7.41 -14.54 -4.70
N SER A 110 -7.54 -15.77 -5.17
CA SER A 110 -8.68 -16.64 -4.84
C SER A 110 -8.61 -17.23 -3.42
N SER A 111 -7.42 -17.37 -2.85
CA SER A 111 -7.20 -17.96 -1.52
C SER A 111 -5.95 -17.41 -0.84
N THR A 112 -5.74 -17.77 0.43
CA THR A 112 -4.51 -17.45 1.18
C THR A 112 -3.38 -18.46 0.95
N GLY A 113 -3.67 -19.60 0.31
CA GLY A 113 -2.73 -20.69 0.05
C GLY A 113 -2.17 -20.63 -1.37
N LEU A 114 -1.70 -19.47 -1.80
CA LEU A 114 -1.21 -19.25 -3.17
C LEU A 114 0.05 -20.08 -3.45
N ILE A 115 0.14 -20.56 -4.67
CA ILE A 115 1.39 -21.04 -5.27
C ILE A 115 1.94 -19.98 -6.24
N PRO A 116 3.24 -19.99 -6.57
CA PRO A 116 3.86 -18.95 -7.42
C PRO A 116 3.15 -18.74 -8.76
N SER A 117 2.62 -19.80 -9.38
CA SER A 117 1.90 -19.71 -10.66
C SER A 117 0.54 -18.99 -10.57
N ASP A 118 0.00 -18.81 -9.36
CA ASP A 118 -1.24 -18.05 -9.16
C ASP A 118 -1.00 -16.54 -9.29
N VAL A 119 0.23 -16.07 -9.06
CA VAL A 119 0.61 -14.66 -9.19
C VAL A 119 1.10 -14.42 -10.63
N ALA A 120 0.14 -14.39 -11.54
CA ALA A 120 0.36 -14.07 -12.95
C ALA A 120 -0.36 -12.78 -13.34
N ASP A 121 0.25 -12.00 -14.22
CA ASP A 121 -0.36 -10.79 -14.74
C ASP A 121 -1.58 -11.13 -15.61
N GLY A 122 -2.74 -10.56 -15.27
CA GLY A 122 -3.99 -10.86 -15.93
C GLY A 122 -5.13 -9.94 -15.51
N ASN A 123 -6.31 -10.18 -16.08
CA ASN A 123 -7.48 -9.34 -15.82
C ASN A 123 -8.03 -9.56 -14.40
N LEU A 124 -8.54 -8.48 -13.81
CA LEU A 124 -9.32 -8.51 -12.57
C LEU A 124 -10.79 -8.83 -12.87
N THR A 125 -11.60 -9.04 -11.83
CA THR A 125 -13.05 -9.24 -11.96
C THR A 125 -13.82 -7.96 -12.27
N PHE A 126 -13.13 -6.84 -12.49
CA PHE A 126 -13.65 -5.53 -12.85
C PHE A 126 -12.70 -4.86 -13.86
N ALA A 127 -13.20 -3.84 -14.58
CA ALA A 127 -12.42 -3.18 -15.60
C ALA A 127 -11.27 -2.37 -15.00
N VAL A 128 -10.08 -2.50 -15.61
CA VAL A 128 -8.91 -1.67 -15.35
C VAL A 128 -8.59 -0.94 -16.65
N TYR A 129 -8.75 0.39 -16.64
CA TYR A 129 -8.54 1.25 -17.81
C TYR A 129 -7.07 1.66 -17.97
N GLY A 130 -6.32 1.67 -16.87
CA GLY A 130 -4.89 1.98 -16.88
C GLY A 130 -4.22 1.57 -15.59
N ARG A 131 -2.93 1.24 -15.67
CA ARG A 131 -2.09 0.94 -14.52
C ARG A 131 -0.64 1.27 -14.84
N GLU A 132 0.06 1.82 -13.86
CA GLU A 132 1.48 2.14 -13.91
C GLU A 132 2.07 2.00 -12.50
N ALA A 133 3.37 1.78 -12.38
CA ALA A 133 4.04 1.86 -11.10
C ALA A 133 5.42 2.49 -11.21
N GLU A 134 5.85 3.12 -10.13
CA GLU A 134 7.18 3.71 -10.02
C GLU A 134 7.82 3.41 -8.67
N TYR A 135 9.14 3.57 -8.61
CA TYR A 135 9.92 3.49 -7.39
C TYR A 135 10.70 4.78 -7.16
N SER A 136 10.50 5.42 -6.01
CA SER A 136 11.27 6.58 -5.56
C SER A 136 12.40 6.13 -4.64
N SER A 137 13.64 6.16 -5.13
CA SER A 137 14.82 5.79 -4.33
C SER A 137 15.15 6.78 -3.22
N ALA A 138 14.77 8.05 -3.37
CA ALA A 138 15.02 9.08 -2.36
C ALA A 138 14.18 8.87 -1.08
N GLY A 139 12.96 8.34 -1.23
CA GLY A 139 12.06 8.07 -0.11
C GLY A 139 11.88 6.58 0.22
N GLY A 140 12.28 5.68 -0.68
CA GLY A 140 12.08 4.25 -0.54
C GLY A 140 10.62 3.84 -0.72
N TYR A 141 9.90 4.43 -1.67
CA TYR A 141 8.48 4.16 -1.88
C TYR A 141 8.22 3.54 -3.25
N TYR A 142 7.38 2.51 -3.29
CA TYR A 142 6.65 2.17 -4.50
C TYR A 142 5.34 2.96 -4.54
N THR A 143 4.96 3.41 -5.72
CA THR A 143 3.62 3.95 -6.00
C THR A 143 2.99 3.16 -7.12
N ILE A 144 1.77 2.66 -6.89
CA ILE A 144 0.88 2.05 -7.89
C ILE A 144 -0.12 3.12 -8.30
N TYR A 145 -0.17 3.43 -9.59
CA TYR A 145 -1.22 4.23 -10.19
C TYR A 145 -2.19 3.31 -10.93
N ALA A 146 -3.49 3.50 -10.75
CA ALA A 146 -4.50 2.79 -11.52
C ALA A 146 -5.73 3.65 -11.83
N SER A 147 -6.39 3.34 -12.93
CA SER A 147 -7.73 3.81 -13.28
C SER A 147 -8.61 2.59 -13.50
N LEU A 148 -9.69 2.47 -12.74
CA LEU A 148 -10.50 1.24 -12.67
C LEU A 148 -11.98 1.53 -12.44
N GLU A 149 -12.83 0.57 -12.77
CA GLU A 149 -14.25 0.58 -12.41
C GLU A 149 -14.44 0.03 -10.99
N LEU A 150 -15.25 0.71 -10.18
CA LEU A 150 -15.57 0.20 -8.85
C LEU A 150 -16.50 -1.02 -8.96
N PRO A 151 -16.12 -2.18 -8.37
CA PRO A 151 -16.93 -3.39 -8.44
C PRO A 151 -18.36 -3.16 -7.96
N GLY A 152 -19.33 -3.65 -8.74
CA GLY A 152 -20.74 -3.55 -8.40
C GLY A 152 -21.33 -2.14 -8.45
N ASN A 153 -20.59 -1.16 -8.99
CA ASN A 153 -20.94 0.26 -8.93
C ASN A 153 -21.14 0.78 -7.48
N ASP A 154 -20.41 0.17 -6.53
CA ASP A 154 -20.44 0.55 -5.11
C ASP A 154 -19.22 1.40 -4.76
N THR A 155 -19.41 2.51 -4.06
CA THR A 155 -18.30 3.34 -3.60
C THR A 155 -17.68 2.80 -2.31
N GLN A 156 -18.41 1.99 -1.55
CA GLN A 156 -17.87 1.27 -0.40
C GLN A 156 -17.17 0.00 -0.86
N GLN A 157 -15.86 -0.08 -0.61
CA GLN A 157 -15.04 -1.21 -1.01
C GLN A 157 -14.20 -1.67 0.17
N ASN A 158 -14.08 -2.99 0.31
CA ASN A 158 -13.05 -3.55 1.16
C ASN A 158 -11.73 -3.51 0.41
N THR A 159 -10.70 -3.03 1.09
CA THR A 159 -9.34 -2.95 0.57
C THR A 159 -8.39 -3.68 1.48
N VAL A 160 -7.37 -4.29 0.88
CA VAL A 160 -6.25 -4.89 1.60
C VAL A 160 -4.96 -4.45 0.94
N TRP A 161 -3.91 -4.33 1.73
CA TRP A 161 -2.60 -3.93 1.21
C TRP A 161 -1.49 -4.72 1.87
N GLN A 162 -0.38 -4.88 1.14
CA GLN A 162 0.73 -5.71 1.57
C GLN A 162 2.06 -5.10 1.12
N ALA A 163 3.12 -5.48 1.83
CA ALA A 163 4.50 -5.22 1.45
C ALA A 163 5.35 -6.40 1.92
N SER A 164 6.31 -6.82 1.10
CA SER A 164 7.27 -7.87 1.44
C SER A 164 8.52 -7.78 0.55
N THR A 165 9.52 -8.60 0.86
CA THR A 165 10.74 -8.79 0.05
C THR A 165 10.86 -10.19 -0.51
N THR A 166 9.82 -11.00 -0.37
CA THR A 166 9.81 -12.41 -0.76
C THR A 166 9.30 -12.57 -2.18
N PHE A 167 10.07 -13.29 -2.99
CA PHE A 167 9.76 -13.61 -4.37
C PHE A 167 9.86 -15.11 -4.59
N SER A 168 9.15 -15.62 -5.58
CA SER A 168 9.35 -16.94 -6.16
C SER A 168 9.34 -16.78 -7.67
N ASP A 169 10.32 -17.38 -8.37
CA ASP A 169 10.42 -17.33 -9.84
C ASP A 169 10.30 -15.91 -10.45
N GLY A 170 10.82 -14.91 -9.73
CA GLY A 170 10.84 -13.52 -10.17
C GLY A 170 9.51 -12.77 -10.00
N VAL A 171 8.50 -13.36 -9.37
CA VAL A 171 7.23 -12.69 -9.04
C VAL A 171 7.03 -12.56 -7.53
N PRO A 172 6.31 -11.52 -7.05
CA PRO A 172 5.95 -11.37 -5.65
C PRO A 172 5.33 -12.64 -5.07
N TYR A 173 5.81 -13.09 -3.92
CA TYR A 173 5.27 -14.28 -3.28
C TYR A 173 5.32 -14.20 -1.76
N GLY A 174 4.16 -14.35 -1.12
CA GLY A 174 4.02 -14.46 0.33
C GLY A 174 4.36 -13.18 1.10
N HIS A 175 3.81 -13.02 2.28
CA HIS A 175 4.17 -11.93 3.19
C HIS A 175 4.09 -12.45 4.62
N ARG A 176 4.43 -11.60 5.60
CA ARG A 176 4.35 -12.00 7.00
C ARG A 176 2.90 -12.33 7.37
N PHE A 177 2.69 -13.45 8.07
CA PHE A 177 1.38 -13.85 8.59
C PHE A 177 1.14 -13.35 10.03
N SER A 178 1.71 -12.19 10.38
CA SER A 178 1.54 -11.54 11.69
C SER A 178 1.84 -10.05 11.61
N GLY A 179 1.43 -9.30 12.63
CA GLY A 179 1.67 -7.85 12.74
C GLY A 179 0.96 -7.03 11.66
N ASP A 180 1.59 -5.95 11.24
CA ASP A 180 1.08 -5.00 10.25
C ASP A 180 0.47 -5.65 9.00
N ASN A 181 1.10 -6.69 8.45
CA ASN A 181 0.60 -7.39 7.26
C ASN A 181 -0.80 -8.02 7.47
N VAL A 182 -1.10 -8.58 8.64
CA VAL A 182 -2.44 -9.15 8.90
C VAL A 182 -3.46 -8.09 9.30
N LEU A 183 -3.01 -6.92 9.72
CA LEU A 183 -3.85 -5.79 10.10
C LEU A 183 -4.13 -4.82 8.92
N SER A 184 -3.45 -5.01 7.79
CA SER A 184 -3.53 -4.16 6.60
C SER A 184 -4.78 -4.43 5.76
N LEU A 185 -5.93 -4.11 6.35
CA LEU A 185 -7.26 -4.17 5.74
C LEU A 185 -8.10 -2.98 6.20
N ALA A 186 -8.98 -2.48 5.34
CA ALA A 186 -9.92 -1.41 5.67
C ALA A 186 -11.12 -1.41 4.72
N SER A 187 -12.29 -0.99 5.21
CA SER A 187 -13.41 -0.59 4.36
C SER A 187 -13.33 0.91 4.10
N LEU A 188 -13.46 1.29 2.83
CA LEU A 188 -13.30 2.66 2.35
C LEU A 188 -14.48 3.06 1.47
N ASP A 189 -15.07 4.22 1.73
CA ASP A 189 -16.01 4.87 0.81
C ASP A 189 -15.27 5.87 -0.08
N PHE A 190 -15.09 5.50 -1.35
CA PHE A 190 -14.38 6.32 -2.33
C PHE A 190 -15.13 7.59 -2.75
N SER A 191 -16.39 7.76 -2.36
CA SER A 191 -17.14 9.00 -2.60
C SER A 191 -16.81 10.11 -1.60
N VAL A 192 -16.25 9.78 -0.44
CA VAL A 192 -16.00 10.73 0.65
C VAL A 192 -14.70 11.48 0.44
N GLN A 193 -14.80 12.81 0.40
CA GLN A 193 -13.63 13.68 0.41
C GLN A 193 -13.00 13.72 1.80
N GLY A 194 -11.69 13.45 1.88
CA GLY A 194 -10.91 13.52 3.12
C GLY A 194 -10.73 12.20 3.88
N GLY A 195 -11.13 11.06 3.30
CA GLY A 195 -10.68 9.72 3.70
C GLY A 195 -10.93 9.32 5.15
N GLY A 196 -12.15 8.87 5.46
CA GLY A 196 -12.45 8.21 6.72
C GLY A 196 -12.31 6.69 6.60
N LEU A 197 -11.38 6.09 7.37
CA LEU A 197 -11.33 4.64 7.56
C LEU A 197 -12.50 4.22 8.46
N THR A 198 -13.39 3.35 7.99
CA THR A 198 -14.37 2.70 8.86
C THR A 198 -13.84 1.32 9.23
N ASN A 199 -13.67 1.07 10.54
CA ASN A 199 -13.30 -0.23 11.11
C ASN A 199 -14.44 -1.24 11.00
#